data_AF-A0A972NKC0-F1
#
_entry.id   AF-A0A972NKC0-F1
#
_cell.length_a   1.000
_cell.length_b   1.000
_cell.length_c   1.000
_cell.angle_alpha   90.00
_cell.angle_beta   90.00
_cell.angle_gamma   90.00
#
_symmetry.space_group_name_H-M   'P 1'
#
loop_
_entity.id
_entity.type
_entity.pdbx_description
1 polymer ?
#
loop_
_entity_poly.entity_id
_entity_poly.type
_entity_poly.pdbx_seq_one_letter_code
_entity_poly.pdbx_strand_id
1 'polypeptide(L)'
;MARCIATITLLTAGVSAFAAPTLTLQQCNDYPFVRLQGPVTHRQLINELKELEEFGYDPSADDELYPDNLNMAQRRLWEQYAADCPQQSAIATAPAR
;
A
#
# COMPACT_ATOMS: atom_id res chain seq x y z
N MET A 1 -37.87 -43.56 27.11
CA MET A 1 -36.87 -42.99 26.17
C MET A 1 -36.66 -41.54 26.55
N ALA A 2 -35.55 -41.21 27.23
CA ALA A 2 -35.24 -39.83 27.63
C ALA A 2 -34.08 -39.32 26.76
N ARG A 3 -34.34 -38.28 25.97
CA ARG A 3 -33.36 -37.64 25.08
C ARG A 3 -32.69 -36.50 25.85
N CYS A 4 -31.49 -36.73 26.36
CA CYS A 4 -30.65 -35.64 26.88
C CYS A 4 -29.92 -34.99 25.71
N ILE A 5 -30.46 -33.89 25.21
CA ILE A 5 -29.77 -33.03 24.24
C ILE A 5 -28.81 -32.16 25.05
N ALA A 6 -27.55 -32.58 25.14
CA ALA A 6 -26.48 -31.77 25.70
C ALA A 6 -25.89 -30.91 24.58
N THR A 7 -26.35 -29.66 24.48
CA THR A 7 -25.74 -28.64 23.63
C THR A 7 -24.43 -28.17 24.25
N ILE A 8 -23.29 -28.66 23.74
CA ILE A 8 -21.97 -28.19 24.16
C ILE A 8 -21.62 -26.94 23.35
N THR A 9 -21.33 -25.89 24.11
CA THR A 9 -21.01 -24.52 23.72
C THR A 9 -19.84 -24.43 22.75
N LEU A 10 -20.10 -23.79 21.61
CA LEU A 10 -19.12 -23.43 20.60
C LEU A 10 -18.15 -22.40 21.19
N LEU A 11 -16.91 -22.81 21.49
CA LEU A 11 -15.83 -21.89 21.83
C LEU A 11 -15.36 -21.18 20.55
N THR A 12 -15.84 -19.97 20.33
CA THR A 12 -15.25 -19.06 19.34
C THR A 12 -13.92 -18.55 19.88
N ALA A 13 -12.82 -19.22 19.51
CA ALA A 13 -11.48 -18.67 19.69
C ALA A 13 -11.35 -17.43 18.79
N GLY A 14 -11.21 -16.26 19.41
CA GLY A 14 -10.97 -15.01 18.70
C GLY A 14 -9.65 -15.10 17.94
N VAL A 15 -9.70 -14.97 16.62
CA VAL A 15 -8.52 -14.78 15.79
C VAL A 15 -8.06 -13.35 16.04
N SER A 16 -6.98 -13.17 16.81
CA SER A 16 -6.27 -11.90 16.87
C SER A 16 -5.70 -11.62 15.49
N ALA A 17 -6.28 -10.67 14.77
CA ALA A 17 -5.70 -10.16 13.53
C ALA A 17 -4.40 -9.45 13.87
N PHE A 18 -3.26 -10.07 13.59
CA PHE A 18 -1.98 -9.39 13.60
C PHE A 18 -2.00 -8.39 12.43
N ALA A 19 -2.26 -7.12 12.73
CA ALA A 19 -2.01 -6.06 11.78
C ALA A 19 -0.50 -6.04 11.51
N ALA A 20 -0.10 -6.13 10.24
CA ALA A 20 1.28 -5.85 9.86
C ALA A 20 1.66 -4.46 10.41
N PRO A 21 2.91 -4.26 10.85
CA PRO A 21 3.34 -2.96 11.35
C PRO A 21 3.18 -1.93 10.22
N THR A 22 2.25 -1.00 10.38
CA THR A 22 2.09 0.15 9.49
C THR A 22 3.32 1.04 9.57
N LEU A 23 3.69 1.68 8.47
CA LEU A 23 4.80 2.61 8.46
C LEU A 23 4.55 3.79 9.40
N THR A 24 5.62 4.34 9.97
CA THR A 24 5.55 5.58 10.74
C THR A 24 5.18 6.76 9.83
N LEU A 25 4.67 7.86 10.40
CA LEU A 25 4.38 9.09 9.65
C LEU A 25 5.57 9.58 8.82
N GLN A 26 6.79 9.49 9.37
CA GLN A 26 7.98 9.89 8.65
C GLN A 26 8.24 8.97 7.44
N GLN A 27 8.15 7.65 7.64
CA GLN A 27 8.33 6.69 6.55
C GLN A 27 7.27 6.84 5.45
N CYS A 28 6.02 7.16 5.81
CA CYS A 28 4.99 7.47 4.83
C CYS A 28 5.25 8.77 4.06
N ASN A 29 5.88 9.77 4.68
CA ASN A 29 6.27 11.00 3.99
C ASN A 29 7.49 10.81 3.08
N ASP A 30 8.30 9.79 3.37
CA ASP A 30 9.48 9.40 2.59
C ASP A 30 9.13 8.45 1.43
N TYR A 31 7.86 8.05 1.28
CA TYR A 31 7.40 7.19 0.20
C TYR A 31 7.57 7.88 -1.18
N PRO A 32 7.88 7.16 -2.27
CA PRO A 32 7.98 7.75 -3.60
C PRO A 32 6.74 8.53 -3.99
N PHE A 33 6.95 9.58 -4.80
CA PHE A 33 5.88 10.40 -5.37
C PHE A 33 5.04 11.17 -4.35
N VAL A 34 5.34 11.08 -3.05
CA VAL A 34 4.89 12.05 -2.06
C VAL A 34 5.57 13.39 -2.36
N ARG A 35 4.78 14.46 -2.34
CA ARG A 35 5.27 15.80 -2.70
C ARG A 35 6.41 16.23 -1.79
N LEU A 36 7.61 16.31 -2.37
CA LEU A 36 8.80 16.81 -1.70
C LEU A 36 8.71 18.32 -1.47
N GLN A 37 9.28 18.78 -0.36
CA GLN A 37 9.47 20.21 -0.09
C GLN A 37 10.77 20.69 -0.73
N GLY A 38 10.76 20.88 -2.05
CA GLY A 38 11.90 21.40 -2.82
C GLY A 38 12.16 20.65 -4.13
N PRO A 39 13.26 20.97 -4.82
CA PRO A 39 13.65 20.29 -6.06
C PRO A 39 13.95 18.80 -5.82
N VAL A 40 13.57 17.96 -6.77
CA VAL A 40 13.94 16.53 -6.80
C VAL A 40 15.45 16.41 -7.03
N THR A 41 16.15 15.70 -6.14
CA THR A 41 17.57 15.36 -6.35
C THR A 41 17.71 14.16 -7.27
N HIS A 42 18.83 14.04 -7.98
CA HIS A 42 19.09 12.88 -8.84
C HIS A 42 19.00 11.55 -8.07
N ARG A 43 19.49 11.51 -6.83
CA ARG A 43 19.39 10.31 -5.98
C ARG A 43 17.94 9.94 -5.65
N GLN A 44 17.09 10.93 -5.35
CA GLN A 44 15.66 10.68 -5.12
C GLN A 44 15.00 10.13 -6.37
N LEU A 45 15.24 10.75 -7.53
CA LEU A 45 14.70 10.26 -8.80
C LEU A 45 15.10 8.79 -9.08
N ILE A 46 16.37 8.43 -8.89
CA ILE A 46 16.83 7.05 -9.11
C ILE A 46 16.18 6.07 -8.13
N ASN A 47 15.93 6.48 -6.89
CA ASN A 47 15.21 5.63 -5.94
C ASN A 47 13.76 5.42 -6.37
N GLU A 48 13.04 6.50 -6.75
CA GLU A 48 11.66 6.40 -7.24
C GLU A 48 11.55 5.49 -8.48
N LEU A 49 12.51 5.56 -9.39
CA LEU A 49 12.55 4.68 -10.56
C LEU A 49 12.76 3.21 -10.18
N LYS A 50 13.67 2.91 -9.26
CA LYS A 50 13.88 1.53 -8.78
C LYS A 50 12.61 0.96 -8.14
N GLU A 51 11.90 1.76 -7.38
CA GLU A 51 10.64 1.32 -6.77
C GLU A 51 9.58 1.05 -7.84
N LEU A 52 9.46 1.87 -8.88
CA LEU A 52 8.58 1.54 -10.01
C LEU A 52 8.99 0.23 -10.70
N GLU A 53 10.29 0.00 -10.88
CA GLU A 53 10.82 -1.24 -11.48
C GLU A 53 10.46 -2.48 -10.65
N GLU A 54 10.55 -2.39 -9.31
CA GLU A 54 10.11 -3.44 -8.39
C GLU A 54 8.61 -3.76 -8.52
N PHE A 55 7.80 -2.77 -8.93
CA PHE A 55 6.36 -2.91 -9.16
C PHE A 55 5.97 -3.23 -10.61
N GLY A 56 6.96 -3.48 -11.47
CA GLY A 56 6.80 -4.00 -12.82
C GLY A 56 6.87 -2.97 -13.94
N TYR A 57 7.45 -1.79 -13.67
CA TYR A 57 7.92 -0.92 -14.74
C TYR A 57 9.20 -1.53 -15.35
N ASP A 58 9.26 -1.64 -16.68
CA ASP A 58 10.47 -2.06 -17.38
C ASP A 58 10.87 -0.94 -18.35
N PRO A 59 11.92 -0.16 -18.06
CA PRO A 59 12.39 0.90 -18.95
C PRO A 59 13.06 0.37 -20.22
N SER A 60 13.37 -0.93 -20.28
CA SER A 60 13.98 -1.59 -21.44
C SER A 60 12.96 -2.28 -22.35
N ALA A 61 11.69 -2.34 -21.93
CA ALA A 61 10.62 -2.88 -22.73
C ALA A 61 10.45 -2.05 -24.02
N ASP A 62 10.35 -2.75 -25.15
CA ASP A 62 9.96 -2.16 -26.44
C ASP A 62 8.44 -1.97 -26.43
N ASP A 63 7.98 -1.03 -25.60
CA ASP A 63 6.56 -0.77 -25.40
C ASP A 63 6.01 0.08 -26.56
N GLU A 64 5.23 -0.57 -27.43
CA GLU A 64 4.43 0.12 -28.46
C GLU A 64 3.45 1.14 -27.85
N LEU A 65 3.05 0.95 -26.59
CA LEU A 65 2.04 1.73 -25.87
C LEU A 65 2.60 2.38 -24.60
N TYR A 66 3.79 3.00 -24.70
CA TYR A 66 4.21 3.92 -23.64
C TYR A 66 3.12 4.98 -23.39
N PRO A 67 2.67 5.22 -22.13
CA PRO A 67 3.30 4.83 -20.86
C PRO A 67 2.54 3.76 -20.04
N ASP A 68 1.95 2.74 -20.65
CA ASP A 68 1.04 1.83 -19.93
C ASP A 68 1.70 1.03 -18.79
N ASN A 69 2.89 0.47 -18.99
CA ASN A 69 3.60 -0.29 -17.96
C ASN A 69 3.93 0.59 -16.72
N LEU A 70 4.32 1.85 -16.97
CA LEU A 70 4.62 2.86 -15.96
C LEU A 70 3.35 3.20 -15.16
N ASN A 71 2.24 3.43 -15.85
CA ASN A 71 0.95 3.71 -15.21
C ASN A 71 0.47 2.52 -14.36
N MET A 72 0.67 1.29 -14.84
CA MET A 72 0.34 0.07 -14.10
C MET A 72 1.20 -0.07 -12.83
N ALA A 73 2.52 0.11 -12.96
CA ALA A 73 3.46 0.04 -11.84
C ALA A 73 3.14 1.10 -10.78
N GLN A 74 2.90 2.34 -11.21
CA GLN A 74 2.53 3.43 -10.30
C GLN A 74 1.23 3.14 -9.55
N ARG A 75 0.21 2.54 -10.20
CA ARG A 75 -1.02 2.15 -9.51
C ARG A 75 -0.78 1.09 -8.43
N ARG A 76 -0.01 0.05 -8.73
CA ARG A 76 0.31 -1.00 -7.75
C ARG A 76 1.10 -0.44 -6.57
N LEU A 77 2.04 0.47 -6.84
CA LEU A 77 2.79 1.15 -5.80
C LEU A 77 1.87 2.01 -4.91
N TRP A 78 0.88 2.70 -5.49
CA TRP A 78 -0.12 3.44 -4.71
C TRP A 78 -1.04 2.54 -3.88
N GLU A 79 -1.39 1.36 -4.38
CA GLU A 79 -2.14 0.35 -3.61
C GLU A 79 -1.33 -0.12 -2.40
N GLN A 80 -0.02 -0.36 -2.57
CA GLN A 80 0.88 -0.71 -1.48
C GLN A 80 1.00 0.44 -0.46
N TYR A 81 1.20 1.68 -0.93
CA TYR A 81 1.19 2.86 -0.07
C TYR A 81 -0.09 2.95 0.77
N ALA A 82 -1.25 2.70 0.16
CA ALA A 82 -2.53 2.78 0.85
C ALA A 82 -2.64 1.77 2.00
N ALA A 83 -2.05 0.58 1.84
CA ALA A 83 -1.97 -0.45 2.86
C ALA A 83 -0.94 -0.11 3.96
N ASP A 84 0.22 0.44 3.59
CA ASP A 84 1.31 0.77 4.51
C ASP A 84 1.03 2.03 5.35
N CYS A 85 0.28 2.97 4.78
CA CYS A 85 0.04 4.32 5.31
C CYS A 85 -1.46 4.63 5.47
N PRO A 86 -2.24 3.80 6.20
CA PRO A 86 -3.70 3.94 6.29
C PRO A 86 -4.14 5.28 6.90
N GLN A 87 -3.29 5.89 7.74
CA GLN A 87 -3.58 7.18 8.36
C GLN A 87 -3.47 8.35 7.36
N GLN A 88 -2.56 8.31 6.39
CA GLN A 88 -2.48 9.32 5.33
C GLN A 88 -3.53 9.11 4.24
N SER A 89 -3.84 7.85 3.90
CA SER A 89 -4.85 7.53 2.88
C SER A 89 -6.24 8.06 3.25
N ALA A 90 -6.58 8.06 4.55
CA ALA A 90 -7.84 8.63 5.05
C ALA A 90 -7.91 10.16 4.94
N ILE A 91 -6.77 10.87 5.01
CA ILE A 91 -6.73 12.35 4.93
C ILE A 91 -7.09 12.83 3.52
N ALA A 92 -6.82 12.03 2.47
CA ALA A 92 -7.24 12.33 1.10
C ALA A 92 -8.78 12.27 0.88
N THR A 93 -9.54 11.70 1.83
CA THR A 93 -11.00 11.48 1.71
C THR A 93 -11.83 12.35 2.66
N ALA A 94 -11.22 13.27 3.43
CA ALA A 94 -11.96 14.21 4.25
C ALA A 94 -12.37 15.43 3.40
N PRO A 95 -13.68 15.79 3.30
CA PRO A 95 -14.07 17.03 2.63
C PRO A 95 -13.50 18.22 3.41
N ALA A 96 -12.92 19.17 2.68
CA ALA A 96 -12.52 20.46 3.25
C ALA A 96 -13.71 21.08 3.98
N ARG A 97 -13.49 21.47 5.24
CA ARG A 97 -14.48 22.16 6.08
C ARG A 97 -14.67 23.59 5.61
#